data_AF-A0AAN7PD31-F1
#
_entry.id   AF-A0AAN7PD31-F1
#
_cell.length_a   1.000
_cell.length_b   1.000
_cell.length_c   1.000
_cell.angle_alpha   90.00
_cell.angle_beta   90.00
_cell.angle_gamma   90.00
#
_symmetry.space_group_name_H-M   'P 1'
#
loop_
_entity.id
_entity.type
_entity.pdbx_description
1 polymer ?
#
loop_
_entity_poly.entity_id
_entity_poly.type
_entity_poly.pdbx_seq_one_letter_code
_entity_poly.pdbx_strand_id
1 'polypeptide(L)'
;MCSHIYYFKINGQREKICRDCFTTILAETYIFVTLAVRNLMATTSRVTYDIKRGLRKPSNKHSTETIEEVVTHIKTFPSYKLHYMRRDNSKRFLPPYLNLQIMFKIYCKYLDTTLFRRKHKTKFGFIQKEVNEHHAEAVNAYLKKDQDKNIAKKIVNTRCYTFDLQQCLPIPFLQSSVAFYKRQLKTFNLTFHNAGSGEVTSEKVILYSDTCGGQNKKSHVAAMLLTVIQKTKNLKVIDHKFMVSGYSHIKCDVDHALIEKQKRCYLRKFVTPMTGISSLEMLEKKKICGKGTVTQ
;
A
#
# COMPACT_ATOMS: atom_id res chain seq x y z
N MET A 1 -40.64 -7.66 44.26
CA MET A 1 -40.56 -6.39 43.51
C MET A 1 -40.24 -5.27 44.48
N CYS A 2 -39.04 -4.68 44.45
CA CYS A 2 -38.74 -3.50 45.27
C CYS A 2 -39.24 -2.25 44.53
N SER A 3 -40.25 -1.57 45.07
CA SER A 3 -40.67 -0.24 44.60
C SER A 3 -39.62 0.80 45.03
N HIS A 4 -38.87 1.35 44.07
CA HIS A 4 -37.88 2.39 44.36
C HIS A 4 -38.57 3.76 44.40
N ILE A 5 -38.19 4.60 45.36
CA ILE A 5 -38.69 5.97 45.47
C ILE A 5 -37.57 6.92 45.04
N TYR A 6 -37.87 7.84 44.13
CA TYR A 6 -36.90 8.77 43.53
C TYR A 6 -37.08 10.17 44.11
N TYR A 7 -35.97 10.89 44.31
CA TYR A 7 -35.97 12.25 44.85
C TYR A 7 -34.97 13.13 44.11
N PHE A 8 -35.33 14.40 43.92
CA PHE A 8 -34.37 15.46 43.58
C PHE A 8 -34.29 16.48 44.70
N LYS A 9 -33.16 17.18 44.78
CA LYS A 9 -32.97 18.28 45.74
C LYS A 9 -33.22 19.59 45.01
N ILE A 10 -34.34 20.24 45.29
CA ILE A 10 -34.72 21.54 44.71
C ILE A 10 -34.74 22.54 45.88
N ASN A 11 -33.98 23.64 45.77
CA ASN A 11 -33.87 24.66 46.81
C ASN A 11 -33.50 24.12 48.21
N GLY A 12 -32.69 23.07 48.26
CA GLY A 12 -32.25 22.44 49.51
C GLY A 12 -33.25 21.45 50.11
N GLN A 13 -34.51 21.41 49.64
CA GLN A 13 -35.51 20.42 50.06
C GLN A 13 -35.54 19.21 49.13
N ARG A 14 -35.84 18.02 49.67
CA ARG A 14 -35.98 16.79 48.88
C ARG A 14 -37.41 16.65 48.40
N GLU A 15 -37.62 16.77 47.10
CA GLU A 15 -38.91 16.52 46.48
C GLU A 15 -38.97 15.13 45.87
N LYS A 16 -40.10 14.44 46.08
CA LYS A 16 -40.36 13.11 45.55
C LYS A 16 -40.83 13.22 44.11
N ILE A 17 -40.27 12.40 43.24
CA ILE A 17 -40.60 12.38 41.81
C ILE A 17 -40.85 10.96 41.30
N CYS A 18 -41.51 10.86 40.15
CA CYS A 18 -41.73 9.58 39.49
C CYS A 18 -40.45 9.10 38.76
N ARG A 19 -40.39 7.80 38.48
CA ARG A 19 -39.28 7.16 37.78
C ARG A 19 -39.01 7.79 36.41
N ASP A 20 -40.05 8.02 35.63
CA ASP A 20 -39.93 8.47 34.25
C ASP A 20 -39.41 9.92 34.19
N CYS A 21 -39.78 10.74 35.17
CA CYS A 21 -39.22 12.09 35.37
C CYS A 21 -37.73 12.00 35.74
N PHE A 22 -37.35 11.10 36.65
CA PHE A 22 -35.95 10.89 37.06
C PHE A 22 -35.04 10.50 35.88
N THR A 23 -35.48 9.54 35.05
CA THR A 23 -34.70 9.05 33.90
C THR A 23 -34.62 10.08 32.79
N THR A 24 -35.70 10.82 32.54
CA THR A 24 -35.74 11.87 31.51
C THR A 24 -34.83 13.05 31.87
N ILE A 25 -34.85 13.49 33.13
CA ILE A 25 -34.03 14.63 33.59
C ILE A 25 -32.53 14.30 33.55
N LEU A 26 -32.14 13.08 33.94
CA LEU A 26 -30.73 12.66 33.90
C LEU A 26 -30.28 12.16 32.53
N ALA A 27 -31.21 12.04 31.57
CA ALA A 27 -30.98 11.44 30.25
C ALA A 27 -30.37 10.02 30.32
N GLU A 28 -30.76 9.24 31.33
CA GLU A 28 -30.23 7.90 31.59
C GLU A 28 -31.32 6.84 31.57
N THR A 29 -30.94 5.60 31.25
CA THR A 29 -31.90 4.49 31.19
C THR A 29 -32.22 3.95 32.60
N TYR A 30 -33.46 3.49 32.79
CA TYR A 30 -33.87 2.83 34.05
C TYR A 30 -32.93 1.67 34.41
N ILE A 31 -32.53 0.86 33.42
CA ILE A 31 -31.63 -0.28 33.62
C ILE A 31 -30.28 0.18 34.18
N PHE A 32 -29.73 1.27 33.66
CA PHE A 32 -28.48 1.85 34.16
C PHE A 32 -28.60 2.29 35.62
N VAL A 33 -29.67 3.01 35.96
CA VAL A 33 -29.92 3.46 37.35
C VAL A 33 -30.06 2.28 38.31
N THR A 34 -30.81 1.25 37.93
CA THR A 34 -30.96 0.03 38.75
C THR A 34 -29.63 -0.70 38.93
N LEU A 35 -28.82 -0.85 37.88
CA LEU A 35 -27.51 -1.48 37.96
C LEU A 35 -26.53 -0.67 38.82
N ALA A 36 -26.54 0.65 38.69
CA ALA A 36 -25.71 1.55 39.48
C ALA A 36 -26.05 1.43 40.97
N VAL A 37 -27.33 1.47 41.34
CA VAL A 37 -27.78 1.28 42.73
C VAL A 37 -27.42 -0.11 43.25
N ARG A 38 -27.60 -1.16 42.43
CA ARG A 38 -27.24 -2.53 42.81
C ARG A 38 -25.74 -2.68 43.08
N ASN A 39 -24.89 -2.09 42.23
CA ASN A 39 -23.43 -2.12 42.41
C ASN A 39 -22.99 -1.29 43.64
N LEU A 40 -23.65 -0.16 43.88
CA LEU A 40 -23.43 0.69 45.05
C LEU A 40 -23.77 -0.04 46.35
N MET A 41 -24.93 -0.71 46.39
CA MET A 41 -25.40 -1.50 47.54
C MET A 41 -24.55 -2.75 47.78
N ALA A 42 -23.96 -3.32 46.74
CA ALA A 42 -23.07 -4.48 46.84
C ALA A 42 -21.68 -4.14 47.41
N THR A 43 -21.30 -2.85 47.49
CA THR A 43 -19.98 -2.42 47.94
C THR A 43 -20.07 -1.73 49.30
N THR A 44 -19.35 -2.23 50.31
CA THR A 44 -19.40 -1.72 51.70
C THR A 44 -19.05 -0.22 51.80
N SER A 45 -18.16 0.28 50.95
CA SER A 45 -17.73 1.67 50.93
C SER A 45 -18.65 2.62 50.14
N ARG A 46 -19.72 2.11 49.48
CA ARG A 46 -20.58 2.88 48.56
C ARG A 46 -19.80 3.66 47.50
N VAL A 47 -18.65 3.13 47.08
CA VAL A 47 -17.86 3.63 45.96
C VAL A 47 -17.82 2.52 44.92
N THR A 48 -18.34 2.79 43.72
CA THR A 48 -18.25 1.84 42.61
C THR A 48 -16.88 1.95 41.96
N TYR A 49 -16.10 0.86 41.98
CA TYR A 49 -14.85 0.78 41.22
C TYR A 49 -15.12 0.51 39.74
N ASP A 50 -14.15 0.86 38.88
CA ASP A 50 -14.22 0.56 37.45
C ASP A 50 -14.55 -0.92 37.22
N ILE A 51 -15.61 -1.16 36.44
CA ILE A 51 -16.00 -2.50 36.02
C ILE A 51 -14.78 -3.07 35.29
N LYS A 52 -14.21 -4.17 35.81
CA LYS A 52 -13.12 -4.90 35.16
C LYS A 52 -13.63 -5.59 33.87
N ARG A 53 -13.90 -4.78 32.85
CA ARG A 53 -14.28 -5.23 31.50
C ARG A 53 -13.07 -5.91 30.86
N GLY A 54 -13.30 -7.01 30.14
CA GLY A 54 -12.24 -7.71 29.40
C GLY A 54 -11.41 -8.75 30.17
N LEU A 55 -11.79 -9.12 31.41
CA LEU A 55 -11.08 -10.18 32.16
C LEU A 55 -11.26 -11.59 31.60
N ARG A 56 -12.36 -11.85 30.89
CA ARG A 56 -12.55 -13.13 30.21
C ARG A 56 -11.62 -13.20 29.01
N LYS A 57 -10.76 -14.23 28.98
CA LYS A 57 -10.00 -14.56 27.77
C LYS A 57 -11.00 -14.79 26.64
N PRO A 58 -10.88 -14.10 25.49
CA PRO A 58 -11.72 -14.36 24.33
C PRO A 58 -11.63 -15.83 23.92
N SER A 59 -12.73 -16.41 23.44
CA SER A 59 -12.73 -17.79 22.91
C SER A 59 -11.69 -17.98 21.80
N ASN A 60 -11.40 -16.91 21.06
CA ASN A 60 -10.48 -16.91 19.91
C ASN A 60 -9.03 -16.63 20.32
N LYS A 61 -8.72 -16.66 21.63
CA LYS A 61 -7.35 -16.48 22.12
C LYS A 61 -6.58 -17.79 21.99
N HIS A 62 -5.55 -17.79 21.14
CA HIS A 62 -4.65 -18.93 20.99
C HIS A 62 -3.83 -19.19 22.27
N SER A 63 -3.42 -20.45 22.47
CA SER A 63 -2.54 -20.84 23.57
C SER A 63 -1.14 -20.23 23.39
N THR A 64 -0.41 -20.10 24.50
CA THR A 64 0.97 -19.59 24.48
C THR A 64 1.90 -20.48 23.67
N GLU A 65 1.70 -21.80 23.73
CA GLU A 65 2.45 -22.81 22.98
C GLU A 65 2.29 -22.62 21.47
N THR A 66 1.05 -22.50 20.97
CA THR A 66 0.79 -22.30 19.53
C THR A 66 1.39 -20.99 19.03
N ILE A 67 1.37 -19.93 19.86
CA ILE A 67 2.00 -18.64 19.52
C ILE A 67 3.52 -18.82 19.40
N GLU A 68 4.14 -19.56 20.32
CA GLU A 68 5.58 -19.78 20.34
C GLU A 68 6.06 -20.62 19.15
N GLU A 69 5.30 -21.64 18.75
CA GLU A 69 5.56 -22.42 17.52
C GLU A 69 5.57 -21.54 16.27
N VAL A 70 4.56 -20.68 16.13
CA VAL A 70 4.44 -19.74 15.00
C VAL A 70 5.61 -18.75 15.01
N VAL A 71 5.95 -18.18 16.17
CA VAL A 71 7.09 -17.25 16.31
C VAL A 71 8.41 -17.93 15.94
N THR A 72 8.59 -19.18 16.35
CA THR A 72 9.79 -19.96 16.05
C THR A 72 9.92 -20.20 14.55
N HIS A 73 8.82 -20.55 13.87
CA HIS A 73 8.80 -20.64 12.41
C HIS A 73 9.12 -19.30 11.74
N ILE A 74 8.55 -18.18 12.22
CA ILE A 74 8.82 -16.85 11.66
C ILE A 74 10.30 -16.47 11.76
N LYS A 75 10.97 -16.87 12.85
CA LYS A 75 12.41 -16.60 13.04
C LYS A 75 13.31 -17.37 12.07
N THR A 76 12.81 -18.39 11.39
CA THR A 76 13.58 -19.13 10.35
C THR A 76 13.78 -18.32 9.08
N PHE A 77 12.93 -17.31 8.82
CA PHE A 77 13.06 -16.48 7.63
C PHE A 77 14.26 -15.53 7.72
N PRO A 78 14.97 -15.28 6.60
CA PRO A 78 16.09 -14.35 6.59
C PRO A 78 15.58 -12.96 6.93
N SER A 79 16.15 -12.36 7.96
CA SER A 79 15.81 -11.00 8.37
C SER A 79 17.01 -10.08 8.18
N TYR A 80 16.74 -8.84 7.79
CA TYR A 80 17.79 -7.87 7.49
C TYR A 80 17.59 -6.59 8.30
N LYS A 81 18.69 -5.90 8.58
CA LYS A 81 18.66 -4.54 9.11
C LYS A 81 18.38 -3.61 7.93
N LEU A 82 17.37 -2.75 8.04
CA LEU A 82 17.12 -1.73 7.00
C LEU A 82 18.34 -0.80 6.94
N HIS A 83 19.12 -0.93 5.87
CA HIS A 83 20.30 -0.10 5.62
C HIS A 83 19.95 1.40 5.54
N TYR A 84 18.69 1.73 5.23
CA TYR A 84 18.19 3.08 5.04
C TYR A 84 17.78 3.83 6.32
N MET A 85 17.94 3.24 7.52
CA MET A 85 17.60 3.94 8.77
C MET A 85 18.84 4.64 9.35
N ARG A 86 18.78 5.98 9.46
CA ARG A 86 19.87 6.86 9.94
C ARG A 86 20.16 6.80 11.45
N ARG A 87 19.36 6.07 12.24
CA ARG A 87 19.58 5.83 13.68
C ARG A 87 19.78 4.35 13.90
N ASP A 88 20.74 3.99 14.75
CA ASP A 88 20.93 2.60 15.16
C ASP A 88 19.70 2.09 15.90
N ASN A 89 19.03 1.16 15.24
CA ASN A 89 17.89 0.44 15.78
C ASN A 89 18.19 -1.05 15.64
N SER A 90 18.01 -1.81 16.72
CA SER A 90 18.24 -3.26 16.75
C SER A 90 17.16 -4.06 16.02
N LYS A 91 16.13 -3.39 15.47
CA LYS A 91 15.02 -4.02 14.75
C LYS A 91 15.47 -4.65 13.43
N ARG A 92 15.09 -5.91 13.24
CA ARG A 92 15.26 -6.68 11.99
C ARG A 92 13.92 -6.77 11.26
N PHE A 93 13.98 -6.77 9.93
CA PHE A 93 12.82 -6.75 9.06
C PHE A 93 12.80 -8.00 8.19
N LEU A 94 11.59 -8.47 7.86
CA LEU A 94 11.40 -9.54 6.90
C LEU A 94 11.52 -9.00 5.47
N PRO A 95 11.93 -9.84 4.50
CA PRO A 95 12.11 -9.43 3.12
C PRO A 95 10.81 -8.89 2.52
N PRO A 96 10.86 -7.88 1.64
CA PRO A 96 9.66 -7.22 1.11
C PRO A 96 8.78 -8.14 0.25
N TYR A 97 9.35 -9.21 -0.30
CA TYR A 97 8.62 -10.23 -1.05
C TYR A 97 7.91 -11.24 -0.14
N LEU A 98 8.18 -11.24 1.17
CA LEU A 98 7.65 -12.19 2.13
C LEU A 98 6.42 -11.60 2.82
N ASN A 99 5.25 -11.75 2.20
CA ASN A 99 3.98 -11.30 2.77
C ASN A 99 3.35 -12.36 3.69
N LEU A 100 2.35 -11.96 4.50
CA LEU A 100 1.69 -12.84 5.47
C LEU A 100 1.06 -14.09 4.81
N GLN A 101 0.51 -13.97 3.60
CA GLN A 101 -0.09 -15.10 2.87
C GLN A 101 0.97 -16.10 2.42
N ILE A 102 2.13 -15.62 1.95
CA ILE A 102 3.27 -16.43 1.55
C ILE A 102 3.86 -17.11 2.79
N MET A 103 4.03 -16.38 3.89
CA MET A 103 4.50 -16.95 5.16
C MET A 103 3.56 -18.02 5.69
N PHE A 104 2.24 -17.77 5.65
CA PHE A 104 1.24 -18.75 6.04
C PHE A 104 1.27 -19.98 5.13
N LYS A 105 1.41 -19.79 3.82
CA LYS A 105 1.58 -20.89 2.86
C LYS A 105 2.84 -21.71 3.14
N ILE A 106 3.94 -21.06 3.52
CA ILE A 106 5.20 -21.74 3.91
C ILE A 106 5.04 -22.46 5.26
N TYR A 107 4.32 -21.86 6.21
CA TYR A 107 4.02 -22.47 7.50
C TYR A 107 3.11 -23.70 7.36
N CYS A 108 2.06 -23.61 6.55
CA CYS A 108 1.25 -24.77 6.16
C CYS A 108 2.11 -25.83 5.49
N LYS A 109 3.04 -25.46 4.59
CA LYS A 109 4.00 -26.40 4.00
C LYS A 109 4.96 -27.02 5.03
N TYR A 110 5.35 -26.29 6.06
CA TYR A 110 6.23 -26.76 7.14
C TYR A 110 5.52 -27.80 8.02
N LEU A 111 4.29 -27.48 8.44
CA LEU A 111 3.39 -28.41 9.13
C LEU A 111 2.97 -29.59 8.25
N ASP A 112 2.83 -29.36 6.94
CA ASP A 112 2.66 -30.41 5.95
C ASP A 112 3.95 -31.24 5.89
N THR A 113 5.17 -30.73 5.80
CA THR A 113 6.36 -31.61 5.74
C THR A 113 6.51 -32.57 6.92
N THR A 114 5.99 -32.22 8.10
CA THR A 114 5.95 -33.10 9.28
C THR A 114 4.80 -34.12 9.24
N LEU A 115 3.63 -33.79 8.67
CA LEU A 115 2.44 -34.68 8.57
C LEU A 115 2.21 -35.36 7.18
N PHE A 116 2.73 -34.77 6.11
CA PHE A 116 2.46 -34.97 4.68
C PHE A 116 3.52 -35.82 3.96
N ARG A 117 4.66 -36.14 4.61
CA ARG A 117 5.59 -37.20 4.12
C ARG A 117 4.88 -38.54 3.91
N ARG A 118 3.68 -38.71 4.46
CA ARG A 118 2.84 -39.91 4.30
C ARG A 118 1.76 -39.87 3.21
N LYS A 119 1.33 -38.72 2.65
CA LYS A 119 0.06 -38.69 1.86
C LYS A 119 0.08 -38.16 0.42
N HIS A 120 0.94 -37.23 -0.01
CA HIS A 120 0.82 -36.66 -1.38
C HIS A 120 2.14 -36.17 -2.01
N LYS A 121 3.04 -37.10 -2.38
CA LYS A 121 4.32 -36.83 -3.06
C LYS A 121 4.19 -36.16 -4.44
N THR A 122 3.07 -36.35 -5.13
CA THR A 122 2.87 -35.93 -6.53
C THR A 122 2.63 -34.43 -6.67
N LYS A 123 1.71 -33.83 -5.90
CA LYS A 123 1.31 -32.41 -6.03
C LYS A 123 2.44 -31.41 -5.72
N PHE A 124 3.38 -31.78 -4.85
CA PHE A 124 4.54 -30.94 -4.52
C PHE A 124 5.57 -30.87 -5.67
N GLY A 125 5.78 -31.99 -6.38
CA GLY A 125 6.64 -32.03 -7.56
C GLY A 125 6.15 -31.11 -8.67
N PHE A 126 4.83 -31.05 -8.89
CA PHE A 126 4.22 -30.14 -9.87
C PHE A 126 4.48 -28.66 -9.54
N ILE A 127 4.22 -28.24 -8.30
CA ILE A 127 4.44 -26.84 -7.89
C ILE A 127 5.92 -26.45 -7.98
N GLN A 128 6.83 -27.35 -7.60
CA GLN A 128 8.26 -27.07 -7.69
C GLN A 128 8.72 -26.98 -9.16
N LYS A 129 8.16 -27.81 -10.03
CA LYS A 129 8.40 -27.77 -11.47
C LYS A 129 7.91 -26.45 -12.07
N GLU A 130 6.69 -26.02 -11.77
CA GLU A 130 6.12 -24.74 -12.23
C GLU A 130 6.99 -23.54 -11.81
N VAL A 131 7.45 -23.53 -10.57
CA VAL A 131 8.34 -22.46 -10.07
C VAL A 131 9.67 -22.46 -10.82
N ASN A 132 10.29 -23.64 -11.00
CA ASN A 132 11.57 -23.74 -11.70
C ASN A 132 11.44 -23.31 -13.18
N GLU A 133 10.35 -23.70 -13.85
CA GLU A 133 10.04 -23.28 -15.21
C GLU A 133 9.87 -21.76 -15.30
N HIS A 134 9.10 -21.15 -14.39
CA HIS A 134 8.92 -19.70 -14.33
C HIS A 134 10.24 -18.94 -14.13
N HIS A 135 11.14 -19.46 -13.28
CA HIS A 135 12.47 -18.91 -13.09
C HIS A 135 13.34 -19.03 -14.36
N ALA A 136 13.30 -20.17 -15.04
CA ALA A 136 14.03 -20.38 -16.29
C ALA A 136 13.51 -19.43 -17.39
N GLU A 137 12.20 -19.24 -17.49
CA GLU A 137 11.59 -18.26 -18.39
C GLU A 137 12.03 -16.82 -18.09
N ALA A 138 12.08 -16.44 -16.81
CA ALA A 138 12.56 -15.13 -16.41
C ALA A 138 14.02 -14.90 -16.84
N VAL A 139 14.90 -15.88 -16.60
CA VAL A 139 16.31 -15.82 -17.04
C VAL A 139 16.41 -15.70 -18.57
N ASN A 140 15.64 -16.49 -19.30
CA ASN A 140 15.61 -16.44 -20.77
C ASN A 140 15.12 -15.07 -21.30
N ALA A 141 14.13 -14.46 -20.65
CA ALA A 141 13.66 -13.12 -21.00
C ALA A 141 14.76 -12.06 -20.82
N TYR A 142 15.55 -12.17 -19.74
CA TYR A 142 16.71 -11.30 -19.52
C TYR A 142 17.80 -11.49 -20.57
N LEU A 143 18.16 -12.74 -20.89
CA LEU A 143 19.16 -13.04 -21.92
C LEU A 143 18.73 -12.48 -23.29
N LYS A 144 17.46 -12.63 -23.67
CA LYS A 144 16.89 -12.05 -24.90
C LYS A 144 16.96 -10.52 -24.89
N LYS A 145 16.64 -9.88 -23.77
CA LYS A 145 16.72 -8.43 -23.62
C LYS A 145 18.16 -7.93 -23.78
N ASP A 146 19.13 -8.62 -23.20
CA ASP A 146 20.54 -8.27 -23.35
C ASP A 146 21.05 -8.48 -24.78
N GLN A 147 20.62 -9.55 -25.45
CA GLN A 147 20.87 -9.76 -26.87
C GLN A 147 20.31 -8.61 -27.72
N ASP A 148 19.03 -8.26 -27.55
CA ASP A 148 18.39 -7.15 -28.27
C ASP A 148 19.07 -5.81 -27.99
N LYS A 149 19.50 -5.59 -26.76
CA LYS A 149 20.26 -4.39 -26.37
C LYS A 149 21.61 -4.34 -27.08
N ASN A 150 22.31 -5.47 -27.20
CA ASN A 150 23.57 -5.56 -27.91
C ASN A 150 23.38 -5.39 -29.43
N ILE A 151 22.29 -5.90 -29.99
CA ILE A 151 21.90 -5.68 -31.39
C ILE A 151 21.63 -4.20 -31.64
N ALA A 152 20.84 -3.56 -30.77
CA ALA A 152 20.52 -2.13 -30.86
C ALA A 152 21.74 -1.21 -30.68
N LYS A 153 22.83 -1.71 -30.08
CA LYS A 153 24.11 -0.99 -30.03
C LYS A 153 24.93 -1.13 -31.31
N LYS A 154 24.83 -2.27 -32.00
CA LYS A 154 25.61 -2.57 -33.20
C LYS A 154 24.94 -2.05 -34.48
N ILE A 155 23.62 -2.14 -34.57
CA ILE A 155 22.85 -1.77 -35.76
C ILE A 155 22.24 -0.39 -35.55
N VAL A 156 22.65 0.58 -36.38
CA VAL A 156 22.18 1.98 -36.32
C VAL A 156 20.65 2.09 -36.49
N ASN A 157 20.05 1.18 -37.25
CA ASN A 157 18.63 1.22 -37.63
C ASN A 157 17.67 0.58 -36.61
N THR A 158 18.18 -0.04 -35.54
CA THR A 158 17.35 -0.72 -34.52
C THR A 158 17.53 -0.06 -33.17
N ARG A 159 16.41 0.23 -32.49
CA ARG A 159 16.43 0.76 -31.12
C ARG A 159 15.79 -0.17 -30.13
N CYS A 160 16.32 -0.17 -28.92
CA CYS A 160 15.76 -0.88 -27.78
C CYS A 160 15.42 0.14 -26.70
N TYR A 161 14.15 0.25 -26.35
CA TYR A 161 13.65 1.09 -25.27
C TYR A 161 13.03 0.22 -24.20
N THR A 162 13.24 0.61 -22.96
CA THR A 162 12.40 0.17 -21.86
C THR A 162 11.42 1.27 -21.54
N PHE A 163 10.14 0.96 -21.40
CA PHE A 163 9.13 1.95 -21.02
C PHE A 163 8.24 1.39 -19.92
N ASP A 164 7.77 2.29 -19.06
CA ASP A 164 6.78 1.96 -18.05
C ASP A 164 5.85 3.16 -17.78
N LEU A 165 4.61 2.85 -17.43
CA LEU A 165 3.62 3.84 -17.02
C LEU A 165 3.49 3.80 -15.51
N GLN A 166 3.83 4.90 -14.83
CA GLN A 166 3.67 4.96 -13.38
C GLN A 166 2.20 4.84 -12.97
N GLN A 167 1.97 4.30 -11.77
CA GLN A 167 0.68 4.45 -11.10
C GLN A 167 0.23 5.93 -11.10
N CYS A 168 -1.05 6.16 -11.40
CA CYS A 168 -1.61 7.51 -11.44
C CYS A 168 -1.44 8.22 -10.09
N LEU A 169 -0.78 9.38 -10.11
CA LEU A 169 -0.50 10.15 -8.91
C LEU A 169 -1.53 11.27 -8.73
N PRO A 170 -2.27 11.33 -7.62
CA PRO A 170 -3.12 12.49 -7.34
C PRO A 170 -2.26 13.69 -6.94
N ILE A 171 -2.55 14.84 -7.55
CA ILE A 171 -1.88 16.12 -7.29
C ILE A 171 -2.96 17.20 -7.05
N PRO A 172 -2.87 17.99 -5.95
CA PRO A 172 -1.94 17.83 -4.84
C PRO A 172 -2.20 16.52 -4.08
N PHE A 173 -1.15 15.96 -3.48
CA PHE A 173 -1.32 14.79 -2.62
C PHE A 173 -1.96 15.23 -1.30
N LEU A 174 -3.24 14.93 -1.14
CA LEU A 174 -4.02 15.31 0.03
C LEU A 174 -4.18 14.10 0.94
N GLN A 175 -3.81 14.26 2.21
CA GLN A 175 -3.96 13.20 3.24
C GLN A 175 -5.30 13.30 3.99
N SER A 176 -6.13 14.32 3.70
CA SER A 176 -7.44 14.49 4.32
C SER A 176 -8.45 13.49 3.79
N SER A 177 -9.27 12.90 4.66
CA SER A 177 -10.41 12.05 4.27
C SER A 177 -11.39 12.75 3.33
N VAL A 178 -11.54 14.08 3.44
CA VAL A 178 -12.38 14.91 2.56
C VAL A 178 -11.93 14.84 1.09
N ALA A 179 -10.63 14.65 0.83
CA ALA A 179 -10.10 14.55 -0.52
C ALA A 179 -10.52 13.26 -1.25
N PHE A 180 -11.01 12.25 -0.53
CA PHE A 180 -11.57 11.04 -1.11
C PHE A 180 -12.88 11.33 -1.86
N TYR A 181 -13.69 12.26 -1.34
CA TYR A 181 -14.99 12.62 -1.91
C TYR A 181 -14.91 13.70 -2.99
N LYS A 182 -13.71 14.24 -3.26
CA LYS A 182 -13.48 15.25 -4.30
C LYS A 182 -12.78 14.65 -5.50
N ARG A 183 -13.09 15.18 -6.69
CA ARG A 183 -12.39 14.80 -7.92
C ARG A 183 -10.93 15.26 -7.84
N GLN A 184 -10.02 14.30 -7.73
CA GLN A 184 -8.59 14.57 -7.68
C GLN A 184 -8.05 14.74 -9.11
N LEU A 185 -7.22 15.76 -9.32
CA LEU A 185 -6.41 15.86 -10.53
C LEU A 185 -5.35 14.76 -10.49
N LYS A 186 -5.31 13.94 -11.55
CA LYS A 186 -4.38 12.81 -11.67
C LYS A 186 -3.31 13.15 -12.70
N THR A 187 -2.06 12.98 -12.31
CA THR A 187 -0.91 13.07 -13.20
C THR A 187 -0.52 11.67 -13.64
N PHE A 188 -0.36 11.50 -14.95
CA PHE A 188 0.10 10.28 -15.58
C PHE A 188 1.55 10.50 -15.98
N ASN A 189 2.45 9.67 -15.46
CA ASN A 189 3.87 9.74 -15.77
C ASN A 189 4.22 8.54 -16.66
N LEU A 190 4.67 8.83 -17.87
CA LEU A 190 5.19 7.84 -18.81
C LEU A 190 6.70 8.02 -18.91
N THR A 191 7.48 6.98 -18.64
CA THR A 191 8.94 7.03 -18.74
C THR A 191 9.42 6.18 -19.91
N PHE A 192 10.34 6.74 -20.70
CA PHE A 192 11.08 6.01 -21.72
C PHE A 192 12.55 6.08 -21.38
N HIS A 193 13.17 4.92 -21.26
CA HIS A 193 14.61 4.81 -21.07
C HIS A 193 15.22 4.15 -22.31
N ASN A 194 16.12 4.86 -22.99
CA ASN A 194 16.87 4.32 -24.12
C ASN A 194 17.90 3.30 -23.63
N ALA A 195 17.76 2.04 -24.03
CA ALA A 195 18.69 0.99 -23.66
C ALA A 195 19.95 0.94 -24.55
N GLY A 196 19.97 1.67 -25.67
CA GLY A 196 21.10 1.78 -26.62
C GLY A 196 21.65 3.22 -26.77
N SER A 197 22.75 3.37 -27.52
CA SER A 197 23.55 4.61 -27.59
C SER A 197 23.55 5.32 -28.97
N GLY A 198 22.60 5.01 -29.87
CA GLY A 198 22.64 5.49 -31.27
C GLY A 198 21.66 6.63 -31.66
N GLU A 199 22.09 7.48 -32.60
CA GLU A 199 21.40 8.66 -33.16
C GLU A 199 20.29 8.37 -34.22
N VAL A 200 19.59 9.43 -34.66
CA VAL A 200 18.12 9.69 -34.66
C VAL A 200 17.20 8.83 -35.57
N THR A 201 17.66 8.10 -36.57
CA THR A 201 16.77 7.45 -37.56
C THR A 201 16.68 5.93 -37.37
N SER A 202 15.59 5.45 -36.76
CA SER A 202 15.35 4.01 -36.56
C SER A 202 14.09 3.54 -37.27
N GLU A 203 14.23 2.54 -38.14
CA GLU A 203 13.12 1.85 -38.79
C GLU A 203 12.46 0.80 -37.90
N LYS A 204 13.22 0.25 -36.93
CA LYS A 204 12.72 -0.76 -36.00
C LYS A 204 12.93 -0.35 -34.55
N VAL A 205 11.87 -0.46 -33.76
CA VAL A 205 11.88 -0.19 -32.31
C VAL A 205 11.45 -1.45 -31.56
N ILE A 206 12.26 -1.86 -30.57
CA ILE A 206 11.96 -2.93 -29.64
C ILE A 206 11.63 -2.27 -28.29
N LEU A 207 10.41 -2.49 -27.81
CA LEU A 207 9.92 -1.99 -26.53
C LEU A 207 9.87 -3.12 -25.52
N TYR A 208 10.45 -2.89 -24.35
CA TYR A 208 10.33 -3.77 -23.19
C TYR A 208 9.49 -3.07 -22.12
N SER A 209 8.43 -3.74 -21.67
CA SER A 209 7.60 -3.29 -20.54
C SER A 209 7.33 -4.41 -19.55
N ASP A 210 6.98 -4.05 -18.33
CA ASP A 210 6.54 -5.03 -17.34
C ASP A 210 5.14 -5.58 -17.64
N THR A 211 4.86 -6.79 -17.14
CA THR A 211 3.55 -7.46 -17.22
C THR A 211 2.58 -7.03 -16.12
N CYS A 212 2.68 -5.78 -15.66
CA CYS A 212 1.71 -5.24 -14.71
C CYS A 212 0.30 -5.28 -15.31
N GLY A 213 -0.57 -6.10 -14.70
CA GLY A 213 -1.92 -6.36 -15.17
C GLY A 213 -2.74 -5.08 -15.27
N GLY A 214 -3.18 -4.74 -16.48
CA GLY A 214 -4.07 -3.59 -16.71
C GLY A 214 -3.39 -2.22 -16.74
N GLN A 215 -2.07 -2.10 -16.79
CA GLN A 215 -1.38 -0.83 -17.08
C GLN A 215 -0.80 -0.84 -18.49
N ASN A 216 0.31 -1.55 -18.69
CA ASN A 216 1.04 -1.60 -19.96
C ASN A 216 0.35 -2.40 -21.07
N LYS A 217 -0.62 -3.26 -20.70
CA LYS A 217 -1.44 -4.05 -21.63
C LYS A 217 -2.79 -3.39 -21.98
N LYS A 218 -2.96 -2.10 -21.70
CA LYS A 218 -4.21 -1.38 -22.01
C LYS A 218 -4.32 -1.03 -23.49
N SER A 219 -5.55 -1.02 -24.00
CA SER A 219 -5.88 -0.58 -25.36
C SER A 219 -5.37 0.82 -25.70
N HIS A 220 -5.33 1.73 -24.71
CA HIS A 220 -4.77 3.07 -24.90
C HIS A 220 -3.27 3.06 -25.22
N VAL A 221 -2.48 2.14 -24.65
CA VAL A 221 -1.06 2.00 -24.97
C VAL A 221 -0.89 1.51 -26.40
N ALA A 222 -1.70 0.52 -26.81
CA ALA A 222 -1.70 0.04 -28.20
C ALA A 222 -2.10 1.15 -29.19
N ALA A 223 -3.15 1.93 -28.90
CA ALA A 223 -3.58 3.05 -29.72
C ALA A 223 -2.51 4.14 -29.83
N MET A 224 -1.80 4.43 -28.73
CA MET A 224 -0.66 5.35 -28.72
C MET A 224 0.45 4.86 -29.66
N LEU A 225 0.85 3.59 -29.55
CA LEU A 225 1.90 3.00 -30.39
C LEU A 225 1.50 3.01 -31.88
N LEU A 226 0.25 2.68 -32.20
CA LEU A 226 -0.28 2.77 -33.56
C LEU A 226 -0.23 4.19 -34.12
N THR A 227 -0.61 5.18 -33.29
CA THR A 227 -0.55 6.60 -33.67
C THR A 227 0.89 7.04 -33.93
N VAL A 228 1.86 6.54 -33.17
CA VAL A 228 3.28 6.83 -33.37
C VAL A 228 3.75 6.28 -34.71
N ILE A 229 3.41 5.03 -35.06
CA ILE A 229 3.76 4.43 -36.36
C ILE A 229 3.16 5.26 -37.50
N GLN A 230 1.89 5.66 -37.41
CA GLN A 230 1.23 6.44 -38.46
C GLN A 230 1.85 7.84 -38.65
N LYS A 231 2.28 8.48 -37.57
CA LYS A 231 2.83 9.85 -37.62
C LYS A 231 4.32 9.90 -37.99
N THR A 232 5.06 8.82 -37.77
CA THR A 232 6.50 8.78 -38.00
C THR A 232 6.82 8.08 -39.31
N LYS A 233 7.36 8.83 -40.30
CA LYS A 233 7.65 8.29 -41.64
C LYS A 233 8.75 7.23 -41.67
N ASN A 234 9.67 7.29 -40.70
CA ASN A 234 10.84 6.42 -40.66
C ASN A 234 10.58 5.10 -39.92
N LEU A 235 9.60 5.05 -39.02
CA LEU A 235 9.37 3.89 -38.16
C LEU A 235 8.41 2.90 -38.84
N LYS A 236 8.90 1.70 -39.14
CA LYS A 236 8.13 0.66 -39.83
C LYS A 236 7.60 -0.40 -38.86
N VAL A 237 8.38 -0.76 -37.85
CA VAL A 237 8.06 -1.89 -36.96
C VAL A 237 8.29 -1.52 -35.50
N ILE A 238 7.30 -1.84 -34.66
CA ILE A 238 7.41 -1.79 -33.20
C ILE A 238 7.19 -3.20 -32.63
N ASP A 239 8.24 -3.77 -32.04
CA ASP A 239 8.17 -5.04 -31.31
C ASP A 239 7.93 -4.75 -29.82
N HIS A 240 6.70 -4.91 -29.33
CA HIS A 240 6.38 -4.73 -27.91
C HIS A 240 6.48 -6.06 -27.15
N LYS A 241 7.58 -6.23 -26.41
CA LYS A 241 7.90 -7.41 -25.60
C LYS A 241 7.59 -7.16 -24.11
N PHE A 242 7.15 -8.22 -23.45
CA PHE A 242 6.73 -8.21 -22.05
C PHE A 242 7.66 -9.05 -21.18
N MET A 243 8.05 -8.52 -20.02
CA MET A 243 8.88 -9.23 -19.05
C MET A 243 8.07 -10.23 -18.21
N VAL A 244 8.72 -11.26 -17.67
CA VAL A 244 8.06 -12.22 -16.77
C VAL A 244 7.65 -11.52 -15.45
N SER A 245 6.38 -11.68 -15.07
CA SER A 245 5.77 -11.01 -13.91
C SER A 245 6.51 -11.34 -12.62
N GLY A 246 6.78 -10.31 -11.80
CA GLY A 246 7.41 -10.44 -10.48
C GLY A 246 8.93 -10.58 -10.49
N TYR A 247 9.53 -10.60 -11.69
CA TYR A 247 10.98 -10.67 -11.85
C TYR A 247 11.52 -9.51 -12.65
N SER A 248 10.74 -8.47 -12.94
CA SER A 248 11.12 -7.27 -13.68
C SER A 248 12.04 -6.36 -12.85
N HIS A 249 13.20 -6.04 -13.40
CA HIS A 249 14.11 -5.02 -12.87
C HIS A 249 14.47 -4.09 -14.03
N ILE A 250 13.75 -2.96 -14.14
CA ILE A 250 13.86 -2.04 -15.27
C ILE A 250 14.38 -0.69 -14.77
N LYS A 251 15.17 0.02 -15.58
CA LYS A 251 15.68 1.34 -15.21
C LYS A 251 14.58 2.38 -15.02
N CYS A 252 13.46 2.24 -15.74
CA CYS A 252 12.25 3.04 -15.53
C CYS A 252 11.76 3.01 -14.07
N ASP A 253 11.89 1.87 -13.37
CA ASP A 253 11.51 1.75 -11.95
C ASP A 253 12.36 2.65 -11.05
N VAL A 254 13.64 2.83 -11.40
CA VAL A 254 14.56 3.73 -10.70
C VAL A 254 14.10 5.18 -10.84
N ASP A 255 13.73 5.59 -12.07
CA ASP A 255 13.21 6.94 -12.33
C ASP A 255 11.90 7.18 -11.59
N HIS A 256 10.98 6.21 -11.58
CA HIS A 256 9.74 6.28 -10.81
C HIS A 256 10.01 6.40 -9.30
N ALA A 257 10.97 5.65 -8.76
CA ALA A 257 11.37 5.74 -7.37
C ALA A 257 11.95 7.13 -7.02
N LEU A 258 12.74 7.74 -7.92
CA LEU A 258 13.24 9.11 -7.75
C LEU A 258 12.11 10.15 -7.74
N ILE A 259 11.13 10.02 -8.65
CA ILE A 259 9.95 10.89 -8.70
C ILE A 259 9.15 10.79 -7.39
N GLU A 260 8.90 9.58 -6.90
CA GLU A 260 8.17 9.38 -5.64
C GLU A 260 8.93 9.91 -4.43
N LYS A 261 10.25 9.73 -4.40
CA LYS A 261 11.11 10.29 -3.36
C LYS A 261 11.03 11.81 -3.35
N GLN A 262 11.09 12.45 -4.52
CA GLN A 262 11.00 13.90 -4.64
C GLN A 262 9.63 14.43 -4.21
N LYS A 263 8.54 13.73 -4.56
CA LYS A 263 7.18 14.03 -4.08
C LYS A 263 7.13 14.06 -2.54
N ARG A 264 7.71 13.07 -1.87
CA ARG A 264 7.78 13.01 -0.40
C ARG A 264 8.60 14.16 0.19
N CYS A 265 9.69 14.56 -0.46
CA CYS A 265 10.54 15.68 -0.03
C CYS A 265 9.85 17.04 -0.17
N TYR A 266 9.13 17.27 -1.27
CA TYR A 266 8.40 18.52 -1.49
C TYR A 266 7.27 18.68 -0.46
N LEU A 267 6.53 17.61 -0.17
CA LEU A 267 5.42 17.62 0.80
C LEU A 267 5.85 17.97 2.23
N ARG A 268 7.03 17.54 2.68
CA ARG A 268 7.55 17.90 4.01
C ARG A 268 7.79 19.40 4.19
N LYS A 269 7.95 20.16 3.09
CA LYS A 269 8.11 21.62 3.15
C LYS A 269 6.78 22.40 3.25
N PHE A 270 5.65 21.77 2.93
CA PHE A 270 4.32 22.43 2.91
C PHE A 270 3.38 21.94 4.03
N VAL A 271 3.89 21.27 5.07
CA VAL A 271 3.10 20.96 6.26
C VAL A 271 2.94 22.25 7.08
N THR A 272 2.00 23.11 6.68
CA THR A 272 1.48 24.13 7.60
C THR A 272 0.48 23.47 8.55
N PRO A 273 0.47 23.84 9.85
CA PRO A 273 -0.54 23.37 10.77
C PRO A 273 -1.92 23.82 10.27
N MET A 274 -2.91 22.97 10.52
CA MET A 274 -4.32 23.19 10.17
C MET A 274 -4.76 24.65 10.35
N THR A 275 -5.07 25.33 9.27
CA THR A 275 -6.12 26.36 9.17
C THR A 275 -6.45 26.48 7.68
N GLY A 276 -7.61 25.93 7.31
CA GLY A 276 -8.17 26.15 5.98
C GLY A 276 -8.46 27.64 5.81
N ILE A 277 -7.92 28.24 4.75
CA ILE A 277 -8.40 29.44 4.02
C ILE A 277 -7.29 29.94 3.07
N SER A 278 -6.00 29.70 3.33
CA SER A 278 -4.90 30.32 2.56
C SER A 278 -4.58 29.71 1.18
N SER A 279 -5.26 28.64 0.75
CA SER A 279 -4.90 27.95 -0.51
C SER A 279 -5.38 28.65 -1.78
N LEU A 280 -6.41 29.50 -1.69
CA LEU A 280 -6.92 30.27 -2.84
C LEU A 280 -6.10 31.53 -3.11
N GLU A 281 -5.64 32.25 -2.07
CA GLU A 281 -4.79 33.44 -2.23
C GLU A 281 -3.39 33.15 -2.82
N MET A 282 -2.85 31.94 -2.63
CA MET A 282 -1.55 31.57 -3.21
C MET A 282 -1.58 31.29 -4.71
N LEU A 283 -2.76 31.01 -5.29
CA LEU A 283 -2.92 30.85 -6.75
C LEU A 283 -3.00 32.21 -7.46
N GLU A 284 -3.58 33.23 -6.83
CA GLU A 284 -3.61 34.59 -7.38
C GLU A 284 -2.23 35.28 -7.34
N LYS A 285 -1.43 35.08 -6.29
CA LYS A 285 -0.08 35.66 -6.20
C LYS A 285 0.93 35.07 -7.20
N LYS A 286 0.66 33.91 -7.79
CA LYS A 286 1.56 33.27 -8.78
C LYS A 286 1.40 33.79 -10.21
N LYS A 287 0.44 34.68 -10.50
CA LYS A 287 0.31 35.36 -11.80
C LYS A 287 1.24 36.56 -11.99
N ILE A 288 2.02 36.97 -10.98
CA ILE A 288 2.81 38.23 -11.03
C ILE A 288 4.31 38.03 -11.30
N CYS A 289 4.85 36.80 -11.32
CA CYS A 289 6.26 36.60 -11.66
C CYS A 289 6.44 36.18 -13.14
N GLY A 290 6.09 37.09 -14.04
CA GLY A 290 6.52 37.07 -15.44
C GLY A 290 7.38 38.30 -15.70
N LYS A 291 8.69 38.10 -15.92
CA LYS A 291 9.65 38.93 -16.69
C LYS A 291 11.05 38.34 -16.49
N GLY A 292 11.60 37.69 -17.52
CA GLY A 292 12.77 38.18 -18.28
C GLY A 292 13.81 37.05 -18.30
N THR A 293 14.57 36.74 -19.35
CA THR A 293 14.89 37.41 -20.62
C THR A 293 15.48 36.33 -21.52
N VAL A 294 15.01 36.25 -22.77
CA VAL A 294 15.70 35.53 -23.86
C VAL A 294 16.67 36.53 -24.46
N THR A 295 17.97 36.22 -24.42
CA THR A 295 18.96 36.87 -25.28
C THR A 295 19.20 36.00 -26.52
N GLN A 296 19.33 36.71 -27.63
CA GLN A 296 19.41 36.26 -29.03
C GLN A 296 20.53 35.25 -29.29
#